data_AF-A0A9J6D0E9-F1
#
_entry.id   AF-A0A9J6D0E9-F1
#
_cell.length_a   1.000
_cell.length_b   1.000
_cell.length_c   1.000
_cell.angle_alpha   90.00
_cell.angle_beta   90.00
_cell.angle_gamma   90.00
#
_symmetry.space_group_name_H-M   'P 1'
#
loop_
_entity.id
_entity.type
_entity.pdbx_description
1 polymer ?
#
loop_
_entity_poly.entity_id
_entity_poly.type
_entity_poly.pdbx_seq_one_letter_code
_entity_poly.pdbx_strand_id
1 'polypeptide(L)'
;MQGDDIVISGFSAYFPQADHMVEFKEKLYAGVEMVTEDDLRWPPGYNDMPRVHGKIKDLSRFDAQFFSTHPKQAHVMDPQLRLLLETSYEAILDAGYDPETLRRRKIGVFIGNSASETGEAFKLDRTKMDGYVALGSHRAMFSNRISYSLDLQGPSMTIDTACSSTMVALSEALLAIRSGRCEAAIVGGASLTLDPHLMTNFSLLGVLSKDGKSRPFDTKSNGYVRSETVGAFFLQRYSNARRVYAKVINAIANADGFKEEGVPYPSVIGHESLLRDAYSEVNVDPTKVVYVEAHGTGTTAGGIQELQAISNVICSPGREKPLLIGSVKSNMGHSESASGKNVSVIESLFIKHQ
;
A
#
# COMPACT_ATOMS: atom_id res chain seq x y z
N MET A 1 6.68 1.55 -25.70
CA MET A 1 5.47 2.17 -25.08
C MET A 1 4.72 2.92 -26.17
N GLN A 2 3.39 2.82 -26.18
CA GLN A 2 2.49 3.57 -27.05
C GLN A 2 1.81 4.70 -26.28
N GLY A 3 1.24 5.70 -26.97
CA GLY A 3 0.68 6.91 -26.33
C GLY A 3 -0.41 6.66 -25.29
N ASP A 4 -1.19 5.58 -25.45
CA ASP A 4 -2.27 5.20 -24.53
C ASP A 4 -1.86 4.24 -23.41
N ASP A 5 -0.59 3.82 -23.36
CA ASP A 5 -0.09 3.01 -22.25
C ASP A 5 -0.22 3.78 -20.94
N ILE A 6 -0.66 3.12 -19.87
CA ILE A 6 -0.71 3.73 -18.53
C ILE A 6 0.63 3.48 -17.83
N VAL A 7 1.17 4.54 -17.23
CA VAL A 7 2.47 4.52 -16.55
C VAL A 7 2.37 5.04 -15.13
N ILE A 8 3.19 4.47 -14.24
CA ILE A 8 3.56 5.10 -12.98
C ILE A 8 4.57 6.19 -13.32
N SER A 9 4.27 7.42 -12.91
CA SER A 9 5.05 8.59 -13.32
C SER A 9 5.58 9.43 -12.15
N GLY A 10 4.97 9.32 -10.98
CA GLY A 10 5.42 9.97 -9.76
C GLY A 10 5.14 9.13 -8.53
N PHE A 11 5.93 9.30 -7.47
CA PHE A 11 5.79 8.55 -6.23
C PHE A 11 6.25 9.39 -5.02
N SER A 12 5.53 9.29 -3.90
CA SER A 12 6.06 9.65 -2.57
C SER A 12 5.47 8.78 -1.46
N ALA A 13 6.28 8.50 -0.43
CA ALA A 13 5.84 7.79 0.76
C ALA A 13 6.81 7.92 1.94
N TYR A 14 6.23 7.70 3.11
CA TYR A 14 6.89 7.42 4.38
C TYR A 14 6.88 5.91 4.67
N PHE A 15 8.04 5.40 5.08
CA PHE A 15 8.26 3.99 5.42
C PHE A 15 8.79 3.89 6.86
N PRO A 16 8.82 2.68 7.44
CA PRO A 16 9.49 2.49 8.71
C PRO A 16 10.95 2.92 8.62
N GLN A 17 11.37 3.74 9.58
CA GLN A 17 12.75 4.23 9.66
C GLN A 17 13.24 4.98 8.40
N ALA A 18 12.36 5.40 7.48
CA ALA A 18 12.73 6.16 6.29
C ALA A 18 11.67 7.20 5.90
N ASP A 19 12.06 8.48 5.88
CA ASP A 19 11.12 9.60 5.69
C ASP A 19 10.89 9.93 4.22
N HIS A 20 11.67 9.33 3.31
CA HIS A 20 11.50 9.49 1.87
C HIS A 20 12.12 8.32 1.10
N MET A 21 11.79 8.24 -0.20
CA MET A 21 12.21 7.16 -1.09
C MET A 21 13.72 6.91 -1.13
N VAL A 22 14.53 7.97 -1.13
CA VAL A 22 16.00 7.84 -1.18
C VAL A 22 16.53 7.08 0.04
N GLU A 23 16.11 7.44 1.26
CA GLU A 23 16.53 6.77 2.50
C GLU A 23 16.01 5.33 2.55
N PHE A 24 14.77 5.09 2.10
CA PHE A 24 14.20 3.75 2.01
C PHE A 24 15.03 2.84 1.09
N LYS A 25 15.40 3.35 -0.09
CA LYS A 25 16.22 2.64 -1.07
C LYS A 25 17.62 2.31 -0.54
N GLU A 26 18.27 3.27 0.11
CA GLU A 26 19.59 3.06 0.74
C GLU A 26 19.53 1.94 1.79
N LYS A 27 18.52 1.97 2.66
CA LYS A 27 18.31 0.92 3.67
C LYS A 27 17.99 -0.43 3.07
N LEU A 28 17.16 -0.47 2.04
CA LEU A 28 16.80 -1.71 1.33
C LEU A 28 18.05 -2.38 0.73
N TYR A 29 18.90 -1.62 0.02
CA TYR A 29 20.13 -2.16 -0.56
C TYR A 29 21.21 -2.50 0.45
N ALA A 30 21.25 -1.78 1.57
CA ALA A 30 22.15 -2.10 2.68
C ALA A 30 21.67 -3.30 3.53
N GLY A 31 20.48 -3.87 3.23
CA GLY A 31 19.92 -4.98 4.00
C GLY A 31 19.53 -4.59 5.44
N VAL A 32 19.22 -3.32 5.67
CA VAL A 32 18.85 -2.81 7.01
C VAL A 32 17.44 -3.28 7.37
N GLU A 33 17.32 -3.92 8.54
CA GLU A 33 16.03 -4.25 9.14
C GLU A 33 15.36 -2.97 9.66
N MET A 34 14.19 -2.64 9.14
CA MET A 34 13.45 -1.40 9.44
C MET A 34 12.34 -1.60 10.48
N VAL A 35 12.31 -2.78 11.09
CA VAL A 35 11.47 -3.13 12.22
C VAL A 35 12.27 -2.90 13.50
N THR A 36 11.69 -2.18 14.48
CA THR A 36 12.42 -1.76 15.68
C THR A 36 11.69 -2.09 16.98
N GLU A 37 12.48 -2.37 18.02
CA GLU A 37 12.03 -2.49 19.41
C GLU A 37 12.23 -1.14 20.13
N ASP A 38 11.17 -0.34 20.22
CA ASP A 38 11.17 0.95 20.92
C ASP A 38 9.73 1.28 21.35
N ASP A 39 9.58 2.31 22.17
CA ASP A 39 8.32 2.74 22.79
C ASP A 39 7.57 3.84 22.03
N LEU A 40 7.92 4.10 20.76
CA LEU A 40 7.39 5.21 19.96
C LEU A 40 5.87 5.16 19.72
N ARG A 41 5.23 4.00 19.93
CA ARG A 41 3.75 3.86 19.97
C ARG A 41 3.28 3.46 21.35
N TRP A 42 3.89 2.42 21.92
CA TRP A 42 3.66 1.91 23.27
C TRP A 42 4.88 1.09 23.74
N PRO A 43 5.04 0.82 25.05
CA PRO A 43 6.16 0.04 25.56
C PRO A 43 6.25 -1.36 24.91
N PRO A 44 7.45 -1.81 24.48
CA PRO A 44 7.63 -3.15 23.90
C PRO A 44 7.14 -4.27 24.83
N GLY A 45 6.27 -5.15 24.32
CA GLY A 45 5.69 -6.25 25.10
C GLY A 45 4.47 -5.86 25.94
N TYR A 46 3.92 -4.65 25.75
CA TYR A 46 2.64 -4.26 26.36
C TYR A 46 1.58 -5.35 26.10
N ASN A 47 0.89 -5.81 27.15
CA ASN A 47 -0.10 -6.90 27.10
C ASN A 47 0.37 -8.17 26.35
N ASP A 48 1.62 -8.60 26.57
CA ASP A 48 2.22 -9.79 25.93
C ASP A 48 2.23 -9.74 24.39
N MET A 49 2.09 -8.54 23.80
CA MET A 49 2.16 -8.34 22.36
C MET A 49 3.58 -8.48 21.81
N PRO A 50 3.73 -8.68 20.48
CA PRO A 50 5.03 -8.62 19.82
C PRO A 50 5.79 -7.33 20.20
N ARG A 51 7.08 -7.49 20.48
CA ARG A 51 7.94 -6.41 20.98
C ARG A 51 8.44 -5.49 19.86
N VAL A 52 8.25 -5.88 18.60
CA VAL A 52 8.76 -5.17 17.42
C VAL A 52 7.67 -4.93 16.39
N HIS A 53 7.81 -3.84 15.65
CA HIS A 53 6.97 -3.42 14.53
C HIS A 53 7.69 -2.34 13.71
N GLY A 54 7.35 -2.22 12.43
CA GLY A 54 7.87 -1.16 11.58
C GLY A 54 7.10 0.14 11.83
N LYS A 55 7.79 1.23 12.21
CA LYS A 55 7.15 2.51 12.54
C LYS A 55 7.69 3.68 11.73
N ILE A 56 6.79 4.55 11.29
CA ILE A 56 7.14 5.89 10.79
C ILE A 56 7.65 6.72 11.97
N LYS A 57 8.76 7.43 11.75
CA LYS A 57 9.50 8.15 12.80
C LYS A 57 8.68 9.24 13.49
N ASP A 58 7.92 10.03 12.71
CA ASP A 58 7.18 11.17 13.23
C ASP A 58 5.78 11.25 12.59
N LEU A 59 4.74 11.21 13.43
CA LEU A 59 3.33 11.36 13.03
C LEU A 59 2.75 12.72 13.44
N SER A 60 3.55 13.59 14.05
CA SER A 60 3.10 14.89 14.57
C SER A 60 3.14 15.99 13.50
N ARG A 61 4.03 15.86 12.50
CA ARG A 61 4.24 16.87 11.45
C ARG A 61 3.09 16.94 10.46
N PHE A 62 2.77 18.16 10.04
CA PHE A 62 1.85 18.45 8.94
C PHE A 62 1.88 19.95 8.62
N ASP A 63 2.06 20.33 7.35
CA ASP A 63 1.92 21.73 6.92
C ASP A 63 0.44 22.14 6.76
N ALA A 64 -0.21 22.41 7.89
CA ALA A 64 -1.64 22.73 7.92
C ALA A 64 -1.98 24.01 7.13
N GLN A 65 -1.11 25.02 7.14
CA GLN A 65 -1.34 26.28 6.44
C GLN A 65 -1.31 26.08 4.94
N PHE A 66 -0.34 25.31 4.44
CA PHE A 66 -0.24 24.96 3.02
C PHE A 66 -1.51 24.28 2.51
N PHE A 67 -2.03 23.30 3.24
CA PHE A 67 -3.28 22.61 2.90
C PHE A 67 -4.55 23.35 3.35
N SER A 68 -4.47 24.66 3.61
CA SER A 68 -5.60 25.51 4.00
C SER A 68 -6.46 24.92 5.14
N THR A 69 -5.82 24.20 6.06
CA THR A 69 -6.47 23.49 7.14
C THR A 69 -6.34 24.30 8.42
N HIS A 70 -7.48 24.70 8.99
CA HIS A 70 -7.50 25.45 10.25
C HIS A 70 -6.85 24.62 11.38
N PRO A 71 -6.05 25.20 12.30
CA PRO A 71 -5.32 24.46 13.34
C PRO A 71 -6.18 23.50 14.16
N LYS A 72 -7.39 23.93 14.57
CA LYS A 72 -8.36 23.06 15.27
C LYS A 72 -8.72 21.79 14.49
N GLN A 73 -8.85 21.88 13.17
CA GLN A 73 -9.10 20.71 12.33
C GLN A 73 -7.85 19.82 12.25
N ALA A 74 -6.68 20.43 12.03
CA ALA A 74 -5.42 19.69 11.92
C ALA A 74 -5.12 18.82 13.16
N HIS A 75 -5.45 19.32 14.36
CA HIS A 75 -5.27 18.57 15.61
C HIS A 75 -6.15 17.32 15.76
N VAL A 76 -7.29 17.26 15.05
CA VAL A 76 -8.22 16.13 15.10
C VAL A 76 -8.25 15.31 13.80
N MET A 77 -7.33 15.62 12.87
CA MET A 77 -7.13 14.85 11.65
C MET A 77 -6.30 13.60 11.93
N ASP A 78 -6.74 12.48 11.37
CA ASP A 78 -5.96 11.24 11.38
C ASP A 78 -4.56 11.50 10.78
N PRO A 79 -3.47 11.10 11.46
CA PRO A 79 -2.12 11.27 10.92
C PRO A 79 -1.94 10.61 9.54
N GLN A 80 -2.66 9.53 9.24
CA GLN A 80 -2.69 8.93 7.90
C GLN A 80 -3.16 9.93 6.85
N LEU A 81 -4.21 10.70 7.15
CA LEU A 81 -4.75 11.68 6.20
C LEU A 81 -3.77 12.85 6.00
N ARG A 82 -3.13 13.32 7.07
CA ARG A 82 -2.13 14.39 7.02
C ARG A 82 -0.96 14.00 6.10
N LEU A 83 -0.40 12.82 6.30
CA LEU A 83 0.69 12.29 5.47
C LEU A 83 0.23 11.93 4.05
N LEU A 84 -1.03 11.49 3.86
CA LEU A 84 -1.58 11.24 2.52
C LEU A 84 -1.71 12.52 1.70
N LEU A 85 -2.05 13.65 2.32
CA LEU A 85 -2.11 14.95 1.64
C LEU A 85 -0.74 15.36 1.10
N GLU A 86 0.29 15.30 1.95
CA GLU A 86 1.68 15.60 1.58
C GLU A 86 2.17 14.67 0.48
N THR A 87 2.08 13.35 0.68
CA THR A 87 2.59 12.37 -0.27
C THR A 87 1.83 12.38 -1.60
N SER A 88 0.55 12.74 -1.62
CA SER A 88 -0.21 12.93 -2.87
C SER A 88 0.26 14.15 -3.64
N TYR A 89 0.53 15.26 -2.94
CA TYR A 89 1.09 16.47 -3.55
C TYR A 89 2.49 16.21 -4.10
N GLU A 90 3.35 15.57 -3.32
CA GLU A 90 4.72 15.22 -3.70
C GLU A 90 4.78 14.22 -4.86
N ALA A 91 3.85 13.26 -4.93
CA ALA A 91 3.78 12.34 -6.07
C ALA A 91 3.47 13.07 -7.38
N ILE A 92 2.65 14.13 -7.36
CA ILE A 92 2.39 14.96 -8.54
C ILE A 92 3.66 15.76 -8.93
N LEU A 93 4.35 16.33 -7.93
CA LEU A 93 5.62 17.03 -8.17
C LEU A 93 6.68 16.09 -8.76
N ASP A 94 6.81 14.87 -8.24
CA ASP A 94 7.75 13.87 -8.75
C ASP A 94 7.38 13.43 -10.19
N ALA A 95 6.08 13.38 -10.52
CA ALA A 95 5.60 13.21 -11.90
C ALA A 95 5.96 14.39 -12.83
N GLY A 96 6.55 15.45 -12.29
CA GLY A 96 7.03 16.62 -13.01
C GLY A 96 5.96 17.66 -13.27
N TYR A 97 4.81 17.59 -12.60
CA TYR A 97 3.73 18.57 -12.73
C TYR A 97 3.74 19.58 -11.60
N ASP A 98 3.35 20.80 -11.93
CA ASP A 98 2.85 21.74 -10.93
C ASP A 98 1.39 21.36 -10.60
N PRO A 99 1.07 21.01 -9.33
CA PRO A 99 -0.28 20.63 -8.92
C PRO A 99 -1.35 21.67 -9.26
N GLU A 100 -1.00 22.96 -9.32
CA GLU A 100 -1.95 24.02 -9.70
C GLU A 100 -2.44 23.86 -11.15
N THR A 101 -1.62 23.28 -12.03
CA THR A 101 -2.01 22.99 -13.42
C THR A 101 -2.98 21.82 -13.55
N LEU A 102 -3.19 21.05 -12.47
CA LEU A 102 -4.11 19.92 -12.41
C LEU A 102 -5.46 20.25 -11.75
N ARG A 103 -5.64 21.47 -11.23
CA ARG A 103 -6.90 21.89 -10.64
C ARG A 103 -8.05 21.82 -11.62
N ARG A 104 -9.20 21.37 -11.12
CA ARG A 104 -10.47 21.15 -11.82
C ARG A 104 -10.41 20.11 -12.95
N ARG A 105 -9.31 19.36 -13.04
CA ARG A 105 -9.16 18.29 -14.02
C ARG A 105 -9.80 17.00 -13.53
N LYS A 106 -10.11 16.10 -14.46
CA LYS A 106 -10.68 14.78 -14.16
C LYS A 106 -9.59 13.83 -13.72
N ILE A 107 -8.97 14.11 -12.58
CA ILE A 107 -7.96 13.26 -11.95
C ILE A 107 -8.67 12.47 -10.84
N GLY A 108 -8.57 11.14 -10.91
CA GLY A 108 -9.15 10.28 -9.88
C GLY A 108 -8.26 10.16 -8.64
N VAL A 109 -8.84 9.82 -7.49
CA VAL A 109 -8.15 9.56 -6.23
C VAL A 109 -8.67 8.24 -5.65
N PHE A 110 -7.80 7.24 -5.55
CA PHE A 110 -8.13 5.89 -5.09
C PHE A 110 -7.20 5.49 -3.95
N ILE A 111 -7.73 5.42 -2.73
CA ILE A 111 -6.94 5.19 -1.52
C ILE A 111 -7.31 3.87 -0.87
N GLY A 112 -6.33 2.97 -0.72
CA GLY A 112 -6.45 1.77 0.10
C GLY A 112 -6.25 2.09 1.58
N ASN A 113 -7.27 1.88 2.39
CA ASN A 113 -7.19 2.07 3.84
C ASN A 113 -8.18 1.11 4.51
N SER A 114 -7.74 0.40 5.56
CA SER A 114 -8.60 -0.55 6.30
C SER A 114 -9.09 -0.05 7.66
N ALA A 115 -8.42 0.97 8.24
CA ALA A 115 -8.75 1.44 9.59
C ALA A 115 -8.43 2.93 9.79
N SER A 116 -9.22 3.54 10.69
CA SER A 116 -9.00 4.89 11.23
C SER A 116 -9.03 4.82 12.76
N GLU A 117 -7.91 4.40 13.34
CA GLU A 117 -7.77 4.22 14.78
C GLU A 117 -7.90 5.56 15.52
N THR A 118 -7.48 6.67 14.89
CA THR A 118 -7.67 8.03 15.42
C THR A 118 -9.16 8.34 15.59
N GLY A 119 -9.97 8.02 14.57
CA GLY A 119 -11.41 8.25 14.61
C GLY A 119 -12.09 7.44 15.72
N GLU A 120 -11.65 6.21 15.97
CA GLU A 120 -12.16 5.40 17.09
C GLU A 120 -11.72 5.94 18.45
N ALA A 121 -10.47 6.41 18.59
CA ALA A 121 -9.97 6.99 19.84
C ALA A 121 -10.81 8.20 20.31
N PHE A 122 -11.26 9.06 19.39
CA PHE A 122 -12.14 10.18 19.72
C PHE A 122 -13.56 9.77 20.12
N LYS A 123 -14.01 8.55 19.79
CA LYS A 123 -15.34 8.04 20.22
C LYS A 123 -15.33 7.50 21.65
N LEU A 124 -14.15 7.12 22.17
CA LEU A 124 -14.02 6.56 23.52
C LEU A 124 -14.32 7.57 24.63
N ASP A 125 -14.10 8.86 24.36
CA ASP A 125 -14.34 9.95 25.31
C ASP A 125 -15.30 10.98 24.72
N ARG A 126 -16.57 10.92 25.14
CA ARG A 126 -17.63 11.83 24.68
C ARG A 126 -17.32 13.30 24.95
N THR A 127 -16.46 13.62 25.91
CA THR A 127 -16.07 15.01 26.23
C THR A 127 -15.08 15.58 25.22
N LYS A 128 -14.41 14.72 24.44
CA LYS A 128 -13.45 15.08 23.38
C LYS A 128 -14.05 15.02 21.98
N MET A 129 -15.36 14.81 21.86
CA MET A 129 -16.04 14.82 20.57
C MET A 129 -16.00 16.22 19.95
N ASP A 130 -15.41 16.32 18.77
CA ASP A 130 -15.43 17.51 17.92
C ASP A 130 -16.03 17.12 16.55
N GLY A 131 -16.92 17.96 16.01
CA GLY A 131 -17.53 17.72 14.70
C GLY A 131 -16.50 17.62 13.57
N TYR A 132 -15.34 18.26 13.71
CA TYR A 132 -14.23 18.17 12.76
C TYR A 132 -13.56 16.79 12.73
N VAL A 133 -13.72 15.95 13.76
CA VAL A 133 -13.25 14.55 13.73
C VAL A 133 -13.89 13.80 12.55
N ALA A 134 -15.17 14.05 12.25
CA ALA A 134 -15.83 13.44 11.10
C ALA A 134 -15.17 13.84 9.78
N LEU A 135 -14.68 15.06 9.66
CA LEU A 135 -14.00 15.57 8.46
C LEU A 135 -12.51 15.20 8.41
N GLY A 136 -11.92 14.82 9.55
CA GLY A 136 -10.50 14.53 9.68
C GLY A 136 -10.15 13.05 9.81
N SER A 137 -11.11 12.19 10.18
CA SER A 137 -10.85 10.79 10.50
C SER A 137 -11.87 9.80 9.89
N HIS A 138 -12.98 10.26 9.30
CA HIS A 138 -13.89 9.35 8.60
C HIS A 138 -13.20 8.76 7.37
N ARG A 139 -13.39 7.47 7.11
CA ARG A 139 -12.63 6.74 6.08
C ARG A 139 -12.77 7.34 4.68
N ALA A 140 -13.97 7.74 4.28
CA ALA A 140 -14.18 8.43 3.00
C ALA A 140 -13.35 9.73 2.84
N MET A 141 -12.89 10.34 3.94
CA MET A 141 -12.07 11.54 3.88
C MET A 141 -10.65 11.27 3.40
N PHE A 142 -10.13 10.03 3.49
CA PHE A 142 -8.80 9.69 2.99
C PHE A 142 -8.64 10.00 1.50
N SER A 143 -9.65 9.70 0.67
CA SER A 143 -9.68 10.15 -0.73
C SER A 143 -10.27 11.55 -0.89
N ASN A 144 -11.38 11.85 -0.20
CA ASN A 144 -12.14 13.09 -0.48
C ASN A 144 -11.39 14.35 -0.08
N ARG A 145 -10.58 14.33 0.98
CA ARG A 145 -9.78 15.50 1.37
C ARG A 145 -8.61 15.75 0.43
N ILE A 146 -8.05 14.72 -0.19
CA ILE A 146 -7.05 14.89 -1.27
C ILE A 146 -7.73 15.56 -2.48
N SER A 147 -8.85 15.01 -2.94
CA SER A 147 -9.62 15.57 -4.05
C SER A 147 -10.03 17.02 -3.79
N TYR A 148 -10.48 17.34 -2.57
CA TYR A 148 -10.83 18.70 -2.16
C TYR A 148 -9.62 19.64 -2.15
N SER A 149 -8.52 19.23 -1.50
CA SER A 149 -7.37 20.12 -1.30
C SER A 149 -6.64 20.41 -2.61
N LEU A 150 -6.61 19.44 -3.53
CA LEU A 150 -5.98 19.55 -4.85
C LEU A 150 -6.97 19.93 -5.96
N ASP A 151 -8.25 20.15 -5.63
CA ASP A 151 -9.33 20.51 -6.56
C ASP A 151 -9.47 19.54 -7.75
N LEU A 152 -9.48 18.24 -7.46
CA LEU A 152 -9.56 17.18 -8.46
C LEU A 152 -11.01 16.73 -8.64
N GLN A 153 -11.45 16.60 -9.90
CA GLN A 153 -12.84 16.35 -10.26
C GLN A 153 -13.09 14.95 -10.86
N GLY A 154 -12.14 14.03 -10.70
CA GLY A 154 -12.34 12.62 -11.05
C GLY A 154 -13.02 11.82 -9.93
N PRO A 155 -13.13 10.49 -10.09
CA PRO A 155 -13.64 9.62 -9.03
C PRO A 155 -12.80 9.72 -7.75
N SER A 156 -13.45 9.73 -6.58
CA SER A 156 -12.78 9.83 -5.28
C SER A 156 -13.25 8.70 -4.38
N MET A 157 -12.40 7.69 -4.17
CA MET A 157 -12.78 6.44 -3.53
C MET A 157 -11.76 6.02 -2.48
N THR A 158 -12.27 5.64 -1.30
CA THR A 158 -11.49 4.91 -0.29
C THR A 158 -11.96 3.46 -0.29
N ILE A 159 -11.04 2.52 -0.47
CA ILE A 159 -11.31 1.10 -0.72
C ILE A 159 -10.74 0.27 0.44
N ASP A 160 -11.53 -0.71 0.89
CA ASP A 160 -11.15 -1.67 1.92
C ASP A 160 -11.34 -3.09 1.44
N THR A 161 -10.23 -3.76 1.20
CA THR A 161 -10.16 -5.20 0.97
C THR A 161 -9.07 -5.82 1.86
N ALA A 162 -8.91 -5.27 3.07
CA ALA A 162 -7.82 -5.61 3.98
C ALA A 162 -6.43 -5.40 3.32
N CYS A 163 -5.54 -6.38 3.37
CA CYS A 163 -4.15 -6.26 2.93
C CYS A 163 -3.97 -5.94 1.43
N SER A 164 -4.99 -6.18 0.59
CA SER A 164 -4.93 -5.92 -0.85
C SER A 164 -5.45 -4.54 -1.26
N SER A 165 -5.95 -3.73 -0.31
CA SER A 165 -6.70 -2.49 -0.58
C SER A 165 -6.03 -1.56 -1.60
N THR A 166 -4.71 -1.32 -1.48
CA THR A 166 -4.00 -0.45 -2.43
C THR A 166 -3.86 -1.06 -3.84
N MET A 167 -3.74 -2.39 -3.96
CA MET A 167 -3.71 -3.04 -5.29
C MET A 167 -5.09 -3.06 -5.95
N VAL A 168 -6.15 -3.21 -5.16
CA VAL A 168 -7.52 -3.08 -5.67
C VAL A 168 -7.78 -1.63 -6.09
N ALA A 169 -7.29 -0.64 -5.32
CA ALA A 169 -7.32 0.76 -5.72
C ALA A 169 -6.57 1.04 -7.03
N LEU A 170 -5.44 0.37 -7.27
CA LEU A 170 -4.74 0.40 -8.56
C LEU A 170 -5.60 -0.17 -9.69
N SER A 171 -6.22 -1.33 -9.49
CA SER A 171 -7.14 -1.95 -10.47
C SER A 171 -8.27 -0.98 -10.87
N GLU A 172 -8.94 -0.38 -9.89
CA GLU A 172 -10.02 0.59 -10.12
C GLU A 172 -9.53 1.86 -10.84
N ALA A 173 -8.35 2.35 -10.49
CA ALA A 173 -7.74 3.50 -11.16
C ALA A 173 -7.41 3.20 -12.64
N LEU A 174 -6.88 2.00 -12.94
CA LEU A 174 -6.63 1.59 -14.32
C LEU A 174 -7.93 1.52 -15.12
N LEU A 175 -8.98 0.93 -14.56
CA LEU A 175 -10.30 0.88 -15.21
C LEU A 175 -10.85 2.29 -15.46
N ALA A 176 -10.73 3.20 -14.50
CA ALA A 176 -11.19 4.57 -14.63
C ALA A 176 -10.42 5.35 -15.72
N ILE A 177 -9.10 5.17 -15.81
CA ILE A 177 -8.28 5.80 -16.87
C ILE A 177 -8.60 5.18 -18.23
N ARG A 178 -8.65 3.85 -18.33
CA ARG A 178 -8.93 3.11 -19.59
C ARG A 178 -10.30 3.47 -20.15
N SER A 179 -11.31 3.58 -19.30
CA SER A 179 -12.69 3.95 -19.69
C SER A 179 -12.88 5.46 -19.94
N GLY A 180 -11.86 6.29 -19.73
CA GLY A 180 -11.94 7.74 -19.91
C GLY A 180 -12.73 8.48 -18.83
N ARG A 181 -13.05 7.83 -17.70
CA ARG A 181 -13.69 8.48 -16.54
C ARG A 181 -12.75 9.48 -15.86
N CYS A 182 -11.45 9.20 -15.91
CA CYS A 182 -10.40 10.14 -15.53
C CYS A 182 -9.24 10.06 -16.55
N GLU A 183 -8.41 11.10 -16.59
CA GLU A 183 -7.25 11.15 -17.50
C GLU A 183 -5.94 10.74 -16.82
N ALA A 184 -5.92 10.81 -15.49
CA ALA A 184 -4.86 10.36 -14.61
C ALA A 184 -5.48 10.02 -13.24
N ALA A 185 -4.69 9.42 -12.35
CA ALA A 185 -5.15 9.06 -11.02
C ALA A 185 -4.01 9.13 -9.99
N ILE A 186 -4.37 9.54 -8.78
CA ILE A 186 -3.58 9.31 -7.58
C ILE A 186 -4.06 7.98 -7.01
N VAL A 187 -3.13 7.05 -6.80
CA VAL A 187 -3.38 5.80 -6.10
C VAL A 187 -2.48 5.75 -4.88
N GLY A 188 -3.03 5.46 -3.72
CA GLY A 188 -2.26 5.46 -2.49
C GLY A 188 -2.81 4.50 -1.46
N GLY A 189 -2.15 4.47 -0.32
CA GLY A 189 -2.64 3.74 0.83
C GLY A 189 -1.98 4.17 2.12
N ALA A 190 -2.65 3.91 3.22
CA ALA A 190 -2.17 4.26 4.55
C ALA A 190 -2.49 3.15 5.56
N SER A 191 -1.49 2.81 6.37
CA SER A 191 -1.63 1.95 7.54
C SER A 191 -0.71 2.51 8.62
N LEU A 192 -1.29 2.80 9.79
CA LEU A 192 -0.58 3.14 11.02
C LEU A 192 -0.96 2.14 12.11
N THR A 193 -0.14 2.05 13.15
CA THR A 193 -0.31 1.13 14.27
C THR A 193 -0.34 1.95 15.57
N LEU A 194 -1.48 2.57 15.85
CA LEU A 194 -1.75 3.51 16.95
C LEU A 194 -2.51 2.85 18.10
N ASP A 195 -3.36 1.86 17.80
CA ASP A 195 -4.17 1.14 18.80
C ASP A 195 -3.55 -0.23 19.19
N PRO A 196 -3.10 -0.42 20.44
CA PRO A 196 -2.60 -1.71 20.92
C PRO A 196 -3.68 -2.81 20.93
N HIS A 197 -4.97 -2.48 20.98
CA HIS A 197 -6.04 -3.49 20.96
C HIS A 197 -6.10 -4.22 19.62
N LEU A 198 -5.88 -3.53 18.50
CA LEU A 198 -5.84 -4.16 17.19
C LEU A 198 -4.65 -5.12 17.03
N MET A 199 -3.48 -4.73 17.56
CA MET A 199 -2.31 -5.61 17.64
C MET A 199 -2.60 -6.87 18.48
N THR A 200 -3.31 -6.72 19.60
CA THR A 200 -3.74 -7.85 20.44
C THR A 200 -4.67 -8.79 19.66
N ASN A 201 -5.65 -8.27 18.92
CA ASN A 201 -6.56 -9.08 18.11
C ASN A 201 -5.82 -9.94 17.07
N PHE A 202 -4.84 -9.36 16.36
CA PHE A 202 -4.03 -10.12 15.40
C PHE A 202 -3.09 -11.13 16.08
N SER A 203 -2.58 -10.82 17.27
CA SER A 203 -1.81 -11.77 18.07
C SER A 203 -2.67 -12.99 18.46
N LEU A 204 -3.91 -12.75 18.93
CA LEU A 204 -4.87 -13.80 19.29
C LEU A 204 -5.35 -14.60 18.06
N LEU A 205 -5.42 -13.96 16.89
CA LEU A 205 -5.69 -14.65 15.62
C LEU A 205 -4.53 -15.56 15.18
N GLY A 206 -3.35 -15.44 15.79
CA GLY A 206 -2.18 -16.28 15.54
C GLY A 206 -1.45 -15.95 14.24
N VAL A 207 -1.67 -14.76 13.67
CA VAL A 207 -1.05 -14.35 12.38
C VAL A 207 0.23 -13.54 12.56
N LEU A 208 0.51 -13.07 13.79
CA LEU A 208 1.71 -12.30 14.10
C LEU A 208 2.88 -13.21 14.46
N SER A 209 4.07 -12.83 13.96
CA SER A 209 5.32 -13.52 14.27
C SER A 209 5.65 -13.40 15.77
N LYS A 210 6.03 -14.52 16.38
CA LYS A 210 6.43 -14.59 17.79
C LYS A 210 7.87 -14.13 18.03
N ASP A 211 8.75 -14.34 17.05
CA ASP A 211 10.16 -13.91 17.10
C ASP A 211 10.35 -12.51 16.49
N GLY A 212 9.25 -11.83 16.12
CA GLY A 212 9.30 -10.47 15.62
C GLY A 212 9.92 -10.36 14.23
N LYS A 213 9.84 -11.41 13.41
CA LYS A 213 10.43 -11.44 12.07
C LYS A 213 9.47 -11.98 11.03
N SER A 214 9.23 -11.20 9.98
CA SER A 214 8.52 -11.69 8.80
C SER A 214 9.49 -12.48 7.93
N ARG A 215 9.33 -13.79 7.85
CA ARG A 215 10.27 -14.69 7.13
C ARG A 215 9.61 -15.31 5.91
N PRO A 216 9.32 -14.56 4.84
CA PRO A 216 8.70 -15.13 3.65
C PRO A 216 9.52 -16.31 3.13
N PHE A 217 8.84 -17.44 2.88
CA PHE A 217 9.39 -18.64 2.23
C PHE A 217 10.46 -19.39 3.04
N ASP A 218 10.72 -18.99 4.28
CA ASP A 218 11.63 -19.69 5.19
C ASP A 218 10.89 -20.82 5.94
N THR A 219 11.58 -21.92 6.24
CA THR A 219 11.00 -23.03 7.03
C THR A 219 10.63 -22.62 8.46
N LYS A 220 11.16 -21.50 8.96
CA LYS A 220 10.84 -20.86 10.25
C LYS A 220 9.73 -19.81 10.15
N SER A 221 9.04 -19.70 9.02
CA SER A 221 7.83 -18.88 8.86
C SER A 221 6.83 -19.15 9.99
N ASN A 222 6.47 -18.13 10.76
CA ASN A 222 5.57 -18.26 11.92
C ASN A 222 4.55 -17.11 12.06
N GLY A 223 4.42 -16.26 11.03
CA GLY A 223 3.61 -15.05 11.06
C GLY A 223 4.34 -13.85 10.49
N TYR A 224 3.67 -12.70 10.50
CA TYR A 224 4.23 -11.43 10.04
C TYR A 224 4.40 -10.43 11.19
N VAL A 225 5.22 -9.41 10.95
CA VAL A 225 5.36 -8.24 11.82
C VAL A 225 4.53 -7.11 11.26
N ARG A 226 3.69 -6.44 12.07
CA ARG A 226 2.94 -5.26 11.62
C ARG A 226 3.89 -4.10 11.31
N SER A 227 3.47 -3.25 10.37
CA SER A 227 4.30 -2.14 9.91
C SER A 227 3.45 -0.96 9.46
N GLU A 228 4.03 0.23 9.49
CA GLU A 228 3.38 1.46 9.12
C GLU A 228 3.93 2.00 7.79
N THR A 229 3.03 2.42 6.89
CA THR A 229 3.43 3.22 5.72
C THR A 229 2.31 4.15 5.31
N VAL A 230 2.66 5.31 4.77
CA VAL A 230 1.72 6.24 4.14
C VAL A 230 2.33 6.76 2.86
N GLY A 231 1.57 6.78 1.77
CA GLY A 231 2.12 7.17 0.47
C GLY A 231 1.19 6.99 -0.71
N ALA A 232 1.58 7.58 -1.83
CA ALA A 232 0.82 7.63 -3.07
C ALA A 232 1.73 7.61 -4.30
N PHE A 233 1.16 7.22 -5.43
CA PHE A 233 1.76 7.30 -6.74
C PHE A 233 0.79 7.85 -7.78
N PHE A 234 1.37 8.44 -8.83
CA PHE A 234 0.63 9.11 -9.89
C PHE A 234 0.64 8.29 -11.18
N LEU A 235 -0.56 7.90 -11.62
CA LEU A 235 -0.82 7.17 -12.85
C LEU A 235 -1.32 8.10 -13.94
N GLN A 236 -0.81 7.95 -15.15
CA GLN A 236 -1.29 8.69 -16.31
C GLN A 236 -1.00 7.96 -17.61
N ARG A 237 -1.55 8.45 -18.72
CA ARG A 237 -1.17 7.99 -20.06
C ARG A 237 0.26 8.42 -20.38
N TYR A 238 1.01 7.55 -21.05
CA TYR A 238 2.40 7.77 -21.45
C TYR A 238 2.56 9.04 -22.30
N SER A 239 1.58 9.35 -23.15
CA SER A 239 1.57 10.58 -23.98
C SER A 239 1.66 11.87 -23.18
N ASN A 240 1.24 11.87 -21.91
CA ASN A 240 1.30 13.04 -21.02
C ASN A 240 2.50 13.00 -20.07
N ALA A 241 3.16 11.85 -19.92
CA ALA A 241 4.13 11.62 -18.88
C ALA A 241 5.44 12.41 -19.09
N ARG A 242 5.81 13.23 -18.09
CA ARG A 242 7.12 13.92 -18.04
C ARG A 242 8.21 13.05 -17.41
N ARG A 243 7.79 12.05 -16.64
CA ARG A 243 8.62 11.04 -15.99
C ARG A 243 7.92 9.69 -16.08
N VAL A 244 8.69 8.63 -16.25
CA VAL A 244 8.18 7.25 -16.27
C VAL A 244 9.05 6.39 -15.36
N TYR A 245 8.39 5.69 -14.44
CA TYR A 245 9.00 4.70 -13.56
C TYR A 245 8.76 3.29 -14.10
N ALA A 246 7.52 2.98 -14.44
CA ALA A 246 7.14 1.71 -15.01
C ALA A 246 5.85 1.85 -15.84
N LYS A 247 5.69 0.98 -16.83
CA LYS A 247 4.40 0.77 -17.50
C LYS A 247 3.57 -0.20 -16.68
N VAL A 248 2.30 0.13 -16.44
CA VAL A 248 1.34 -0.80 -15.84
C VAL A 248 0.65 -1.56 -16.95
N ILE A 249 0.98 -2.84 -17.09
CA ILE A 249 0.41 -3.70 -18.15
C ILE A 249 -1.02 -4.10 -17.78
N ASN A 250 -1.21 -4.64 -16.58
CA ASN A 250 -2.53 -4.99 -16.07
C ASN A 250 -2.55 -4.94 -14.54
N ALA A 251 -3.76 -4.80 -13.97
CA ALA A 251 -4.04 -5.08 -12.56
C ALA A 251 -5.51 -5.49 -12.47
N ILE A 252 -5.76 -6.61 -11.79
CA ILE A 252 -7.10 -7.16 -11.58
C ILE A 252 -7.22 -7.71 -10.15
N ALA A 253 -8.45 -8.00 -9.72
CA ALA A 253 -8.73 -8.58 -8.43
C ALA A 253 -9.83 -9.65 -8.56
N ASN A 254 -9.73 -10.70 -7.74
CA ASN A 254 -10.77 -11.69 -7.53
C ASN A 254 -10.90 -12.01 -6.03
N ALA A 255 -11.74 -12.97 -5.68
CA ALA A 255 -11.92 -13.44 -4.32
C ALA A 255 -11.84 -14.96 -4.25
N ASP A 256 -11.33 -15.49 -3.14
CA ASP A 256 -11.14 -16.93 -2.92
C ASP A 256 -12.44 -17.75 -2.95
N GLY A 257 -13.59 -17.11 -2.68
CA GLY A 257 -14.86 -17.82 -2.51
C GLY A 257 -14.93 -18.64 -1.22
N PHE A 258 -15.80 -19.66 -1.22
CA PHE A 258 -15.98 -20.58 -0.08
C PHE A 258 -14.80 -21.54 0.06
N LYS A 259 -14.36 -21.77 1.30
CA LYS A 259 -13.25 -22.67 1.67
C LYS A 259 -13.64 -23.43 2.95
N GLU A 260 -13.34 -24.72 3.01
CA GLU A 260 -13.67 -25.57 4.17
C GLU A 260 -12.84 -25.21 5.40
N GLU A 261 -11.60 -24.75 5.20
CA GLU A 261 -10.64 -24.34 6.23
C GLU A 261 -10.99 -22.98 6.88
N GLY A 262 -11.95 -22.26 6.29
CA GLY A 262 -12.44 -20.97 6.77
C GLY A 262 -11.89 -19.75 6.02
N VAL A 263 -12.42 -18.58 6.37
CA VAL A 263 -12.14 -17.30 5.71
C VAL A 263 -10.65 -16.94 5.59
N PRO A 264 -9.81 -17.06 6.65
CA PRO A 264 -8.43 -16.57 6.59
C PRO A 264 -7.46 -17.49 5.83
N TYR A 265 -7.87 -18.71 5.48
CA TYR A 265 -7.01 -19.66 4.78
C TYR A 265 -6.93 -19.31 3.29
N PRO A 266 -5.77 -19.08 2.66
CA PRO A 266 -5.70 -18.65 1.26
C PRO A 266 -6.00 -19.79 0.27
N SER A 267 -6.50 -19.45 -0.93
CA SER A 267 -6.82 -20.43 -1.98
C SER A 267 -5.79 -20.44 -3.12
N VAL A 268 -5.07 -21.55 -3.29
CA VAL A 268 -4.23 -21.76 -4.50
C VAL A 268 -5.03 -21.59 -5.78
N ILE A 269 -6.23 -22.19 -5.87
CA ILE A 269 -7.06 -22.15 -7.08
C ILE A 269 -7.50 -20.71 -7.38
N GLY A 270 -7.88 -19.94 -6.35
CA GLY A 270 -8.24 -18.53 -6.49
C GLY A 270 -7.07 -17.69 -7.02
N HIS A 271 -5.88 -17.88 -6.45
CA HIS A 271 -4.67 -17.20 -6.90
C HIS A 271 -4.24 -17.61 -8.32
N GLU A 272 -4.35 -18.90 -8.67
CA GLU A 272 -4.06 -19.36 -10.03
C GLU A 272 -5.00 -18.75 -11.07
N SER A 273 -6.30 -18.73 -10.78
CA SER A 273 -7.29 -18.08 -11.66
C SER A 273 -6.92 -16.62 -11.86
N LEU A 274 -6.64 -15.89 -10.78
CA LEU A 274 -6.23 -14.49 -10.84
C LEU A 274 -5.03 -14.29 -11.76
N LEU A 275 -3.98 -15.09 -11.58
CA LEU A 275 -2.77 -14.97 -12.39
C LEU A 275 -3.05 -15.28 -13.87
N ARG A 276 -3.77 -16.37 -14.17
CA ARG A 276 -4.12 -16.75 -15.55
C ARG A 276 -4.95 -15.67 -16.24
N ASP A 277 -5.96 -15.13 -15.55
CA ASP A 277 -6.81 -14.06 -16.06
C ASP A 277 -5.97 -12.80 -16.31
N ALA A 278 -5.15 -12.40 -15.34
CA ALA A 278 -4.31 -11.20 -15.43
C ALA A 278 -3.38 -11.21 -16.65
N TYR A 279 -2.76 -12.35 -16.97
CA TYR A 279 -1.88 -12.50 -18.13
C TYR A 279 -2.66 -12.65 -19.44
N SER A 280 -3.77 -13.38 -19.43
CA SER A 280 -4.57 -13.64 -20.64
C SER A 280 -5.28 -12.39 -21.18
N GLU A 281 -5.79 -11.52 -20.29
CA GLU A 281 -6.45 -10.25 -20.66
C GLU A 281 -5.54 -9.31 -21.49
N VAL A 282 -4.23 -9.43 -21.32
CA VAL A 282 -3.22 -8.58 -21.98
C VAL A 282 -2.29 -9.37 -22.89
N ASN A 283 -2.56 -10.66 -23.11
CA ASN A 283 -1.79 -11.57 -23.95
C ASN A 283 -0.27 -11.53 -23.65
N VAL A 284 0.09 -11.53 -22.37
CA VAL A 284 1.48 -11.59 -21.92
C VAL A 284 1.82 -13.02 -21.52
N ASP A 285 2.93 -13.52 -22.07
CA ASP A 285 3.48 -14.82 -21.71
C ASP A 285 4.06 -14.80 -20.27
N PRO A 286 3.50 -15.59 -19.33
CA PRO A 286 3.97 -15.62 -17.93
C PRO A 286 5.43 -16.05 -17.81
N THR A 287 5.97 -16.83 -18.75
CA THR A 287 7.36 -17.32 -18.69
C THR A 287 8.38 -16.19 -18.85
N LYS A 288 7.96 -15.02 -19.36
CA LYS A 288 8.79 -13.81 -19.52
C LYS A 288 8.94 -13.00 -18.25
N VAL A 289 8.15 -13.28 -17.22
CA VAL A 289 8.23 -12.58 -15.92
C VAL A 289 9.57 -12.91 -15.28
N VAL A 290 10.40 -11.90 -15.02
CA VAL A 290 11.76 -12.11 -14.47
C VAL A 290 11.78 -12.09 -12.94
N TYR A 291 10.85 -11.37 -12.34
CA TYR A 291 10.75 -11.15 -10.89
C TYR A 291 9.29 -11.13 -10.47
N VAL A 292 9.00 -11.67 -9.29
CA VAL A 292 7.72 -11.50 -8.58
C VAL A 292 7.98 -10.90 -7.21
N GLU A 293 7.39 -9.75 -6.94
CA GLU A 293 7.22 -9.25 -5.58
C GLU A 293 5.97 -9.89 -4.98
N ALA A 294 6.17 -10.85 -4.10
CA ALA A 294 5.08 -11.63 -3.55
C ALA A 294 4.39 -10.94 -2.36
N HIS A 295 3.18 -11.39 -2.03
CA HIS A 295 2.54 -11.05 -0.77
C HIS A 295 3.41 -11.49 0.40
N GLY A 296 3.94 -12.71 0.40
CA GLY A 296 5.09 -13.12 1.22
C GLY A 296 5.06 -12.59 2.65
N THR A 297 4.00 -12.90 3.40
CA THR A 297 3.83 -12.40 4.79
C THR A 297 4.71 -13.14 5.79
N GLY A 298 5.18 -14.35 5.46
CA GLY A 298 5.88 -15.22 6.42
C GLY A 298 4.94 -16.06 7.28
N THR A 299 3.66 -16.17 6.89
CA THR A 299 2.77 -17.22 7.42
C THR A 299 3.04 -18.54 6.70
N THR A 300 3.01 -19.66 7.42
CA THR A 300 3.32 -20.98 6.86
C THR A 300 2.33 -21.37 5.76
N ALA A 301 1.03 -21.32 6.04
CA ALA A 301 -0.01 -21.67 5.07
C ALA A 301 -0.03 -20.71 3.89
N GLY A 302 0.05 -19.39 4.14
CA GLY A 302 0.02 -18.38 3.08
C GLY A 302 1.20 -18.47 2.13
N GLY A 303 2.42 -18.64 2.65
CA GLY A 303 3.61 -18.78 1.82
C GLY A 303 3.55 -20.00 0.91
N ILE A 304 3.09 -21.15 1.40
CA ILE A 304 2.97 -22.38 0.59
C ILE A 304 1.92 -22.20 -0.52
N GLN A 305 0.72 -21.73 -0.17
CA GLN A 305 -0.36 -21.56 -1.14
C GLN A 305 -0.01 -20.53 -2.22
N GLU A 306 0.63 -19.42 -1.84
CA GLU A 306 1.08 -18.40 -2.79
C GLU A 306 2.17 -18.92 -3.73
N LEU A 307 3.22 -19.56 -3.20
CA LEU A 307 4.31 -20.11 -4.02
C LEU A 307 3.82 -21.17 -4.99
N GLN A 308 2.87 -22.02 -4.55
CA GLN A 308 2.31 -23.05 -5.40
C GLN A 308 1.53 -22.45 -6.58
N ALA A 309 0.69 -21.44 -6.34
CA ALA A 309 -0.02 -20.75 -7.42
C ALA A 309 0.94 -20.05 -8.40
N ILE A 310 1.96 -19.36 -7.88
CA ILE A 310 3.01 -18.73 -8.71
C ILE A 310 3.72 -19.79 -9.57
N SER A 311 4.13 -20.90 -8.96
CA SER A 311 4.81 -21.99 -9.67
C SER A 311 3.95 -22.58 -10.78
N ASN A 312 2.66 -22.80 -10.51
CA ASN A 312 1.73 -23.44 -11.45
C ASN A 312 1.39 -22.56 -12.68
N VAL A 313 1.57 -21.23 -12.58
CA VAL A 313 1.23 -20.28 -13.67
C VAL A 313 2.47 -19.67 -14.31
N ILE A 314 3.44 -19.22 -13.53
CA ILE A 314 4.58 -18.40 -13.99
C ILE A 314 5.83 -19.26 -14.27
N CYS A 315 5.95 -20.41 -13.59
CA CYS A 315 7.03 -21.37 -13.79
C CYS A 315 6.61 -22.55 -14.69
N SER A 316 5.66 -22.31 -15.60
CA SER A 316 5.20 -23.32 -16.56
C SER A 316 6.31 -23.81 -17.51
N PRO A 317 6.15 -24.99 -18.14
CA PRO A 317 7.10 -25.48 -19.14
C PRO A 317 7.38 -24.43 -20.23
N GLY A 318 8.64 -24.31 -20.65
CA GLY A 318 9.10 -23.30 -21.61
C GLY A 318 9.88 -22.15 -20.98
N ARG A 319 9.89 -22.04 -19.65
CA ARG A 319 10.75 -21.09 -18.93
C ARG A 319 12.22 -21.54 -18.94
N GLU A 320 13.11 -20.67 -19.41
CA GLU A 320 14.56 -20.98 -19.54
C GLU A 320 15.38 -20.63 -18.29
N LYS A 321 14.98 -19.59 -17.54
CA LYS A 321 15.70 -19.07 -16.37
C LYS A 321 14.84 -19.18 -15.11
N PRO A 322 15.43 -19.41 -13.92
CA PRO A 322 14.67 -19.37 -12.67
C PRO A 322 13.87 -18.08 -12.50
N LEU A 323 12.71 -18.16 -11.87
CA LEU A 323 11.96 -16.98 -11.44
C LEU A 323 12.62 -16.41 -10.19
N LEU A 324 12.97 -15.13 -10.23
CA LEU A 324 13.35 -14.41 -9.02
C LEU A 324 12.09 -14.04 -8.25
N ILE A 325 12.13 -14.19 -6.93
CA ILE A 325 11.00 -13.87 -6.06
C ILE A 325 11.51 -13.22 -4.79
N GLY A 326 10.79 -12.21 -4.32
CA GLY A 326 11.12 -11.48 -3.10
C GLY A 326 9.87 -11.00 -2.37
N SER A 327 10.08 -10.45 -1.17
CA SER A 327 9.05 -9.73 -0.42
C SER A 327 9.72 -8.72 0.51
N VAL A 328 9.38 -7.45 0.31
CA VAL A 328 9.80 -6.32 1.14
C VAL A 328 9.37 -6.46 2.60
N LYS A 329 8.35 -7.28 2.86
CA LYS A 329 7.84 -7.46 4.22
C LYS A 329 8.88 -8.09 5.13
N SER A 330 9.88 -8.78 4.56
CA SER A 330 11.07 -9.24 5.29
C SER A 330 11.95 -8.11 5.82
N ASN A 331 12.02 -6.97 5.12
CA ASN A 331 12.84 -5.82 5.50
C ASN A 331 12.12 -4.86 6.46
N MET A 332 10.84 -4.60 6.21
CA MET A 332 10.10 -3.53 6.88
C MET A 332 8.83 -3.98 7.60
N GLY A 333 8.46 -5.26 7.54
CA GLY A 333 7.18 -5.75 8.03
C GLY A 333 6.01 -5.53 7.07
N HIS A 334 4.82 -5.94 7.49
CA HIS A 334 3.61 -5.93 6.71
C HIS A 334 2.75 -4.69 7.01
N SER A 335 2.67 -3.78 6.04
CA SER A 335 1.88 -2.55 6.16
C SER A 335 0.44 -2.68 5.68
N GLU A 336 -0.15 -3.87 5.87
CA GLU A 336 -1.59 -4.16 5.71
C GLU A 336 -2.18 -3.55 4.44
N SER A 337 -3.22 -2.72 4.56
CA SER A 337 -3.92 -2.07 3.44
C SER A 337 -3.03 -1.24 2.52
N ALA A 338 -1.89 -0.78 3.03
CA ALA A 338 -0.89 -0.01 2.31
C ALA A 338 0.22 -0.88 1.70
N SER A 339 0.19 -2.21 1.84
CA SER A 339 1.26 -3.10 1.36
C SER A 339 1.45 -3.07 -0.16
N GLY A 340 0.35 -2.93 -0.91
CA GLY A 340 0.36 -2.96 -2.37
C GLY A 340 1.27 -1.91 -3.01
N LYS A 341 1.26 -0.66 -2.53
CA LYS A 341 2.11 0.40 -3.12
C LYS A 341 3.60 0.10 -2.96
N ASN A 342 4.00 -0.54 -1.86
CA ASN A 342 5.41 -0.85 -1.61
C ASN A 342 5.94 -1.81 -2.68
N VAL A 343 5.07 -2.69 -3.20
CA VAL A 343 5.39 -3.57 -4.32
C VAL A 343 5.65 -2.77 -5.59
N SER A 344 4.74 -1.87 -5.97
CA SER A 344 4.90 -1.03 -7.17
C SER A 344 6.14 -0.13 -7.11
N VAL A 345 6.50 0.37 -5.92
CA VAL A 345 7.74 1.09 -5.67
C VAL A 345 8.95 0.23 -5.99
N ILE A 346 9.00 -0.95 -5.40
CA ILE A 346 10.20 -1.78 -5.42
C ILE A 346 10.46 -2.30 -6.83
N GLU A 347 9.41 -2.74 -7.51
CA GLU A 347 9.50 -3.11 -8.93
C GLU A 347 10.01 -1.93 -9.77
N SER A 348 9.54 -0.71 -9.51
CA SER A 348 10.01 0.48 -10.23
C SER A 348 11.47 0.86 -9.91
N LEU A 349 11.92 0.60 -8.69
CA LEU A 349 13.31 0.81 -8.28
C LEU A 349 14.25 -0.20 -8.95
N PHE A 350 13.83 -1.46 -9.08
CA PHE A 350 14.61 -2.50 -9.76
C PHE A 350 14.74 -2.24 -11.26
N ILE A 351 13.71 -1.70 -11.92
CA ILE A 351 13.74 -1.38 -13.36
C ILE A 351 14.76 -0.27 -13.69
N LYS A 352 15.00 0.70 -12.80
CA LYS A 352 15.97 1.79 -13.03
C LYS A 352 17.45 1.39 -12.85
N HIS A 353 17.73 0.17 -12.37
CA HIS A 353 19.09 -0.30 -12.06
C HIS A 353 19.59 -1.42 -12.97
N GLN A 354 18.79 -1.84 -13.96
CA GLN A 354 19.23 -2.60 -15.12
C GLN A 354 19.47 -1.65 -16.29
#